data_AF-A0A5C6AZ70-F1
#
_entry.id   AF-A0A5C6AZ70-F1
#
_cell.length_a   1.000
_cell.length_b   1.000
_cell.length_c   1.000
_cell.angle_alpha   90.00
_cell.angle_beta   90.00
_cell.angle_gamma   90.00
#
_symmetry.space_group_name_H-M   'P 1'
#
loop_
_entity.id
_entity.type
_entity.pdbx_description
1 polymer ?
#
loop_
_entity_poly.entity_id
_entity_poly.type
_entity_poly.pdbx_seq_one_letter_code
_entity_poly.pdbx_strand_id
1 'polypeptide(L)'
;MSSDTCSHCGGDIPAGARSCRHCGSSDSDGWRDESEHEWDDGFDYDEFARNEFGSDDGMGTSLPRWIQWTGLTLLVAILLAWVLR
;
A
#
# COMPACT_ATOMS: atom_id res chain seq x y z
N MET A 1 13.26 -21.45 -31.67
CA MET A 1 12.81 -20.66 -30.49
C MET A 1 14.00 -20.65 -29.57
N SER A 2 14.69 -19.51 -29.41
CA SER A 2 15.79 -19.41 -28.45
C SER A 2 15.18 -19.21 -27.06
N SER A 3 15.45 -20.14 -26.15
CA SER A 3 15.20 -20.00 -24.73
C SER A 3 16.48 -19.52 -24.06
N ASP A 4 16.35 -18.54 -23.18
CA ASP A 4 17.44 -18.08 -22.31
C ASP A 4 17.27 -18.74 -20.94
N THR A 5 18.37 -18.94 -20.21
CA THR A 5 18.32 -19.55 -18.88
C THR A 5 18.31 -18.46 -17.81
N CYS A 6 17.44 -18.60 -16.81
CA CYS A 6 17.42 -17.72 -15.65
C CYS A 6 18.76 -17.76 -14.90
N SER A 7 19.42 -16.61 -14.74
CA SER A 7 20.64 -16.48 -13.94
C SER A 7 20.43 -16.90 -12.47
N HIS A 8 19.25 -16.62 -11.92
CA HIS A 8 18.96 -16.82 -10.49
C HIS A 8 18.56 -18.28 -10.15
N CYS A 9 17.82 -18.98 -11.02
CA CYS A 9 17.30 -20.31 -10.67
C CYS A 9 17.61 -21.40 -11.70
N GLY A 10 18.27 -21.06 -12.81
CA GLY A 10 18.58 -22.01 -13.89
C GLY A 10 17.36 -22.48 -14.69
N GLY A 11 16.17 -21.92 -14.46
CA GLY A 11 14.95 -22.29 -15.17
C GLY A 11 14.93 -21.74 -16.60
N ASP A 12 14.23 -22.42 -17.51
CA ASP A 12 14.06 -21.98 -18.89
C ASP A 12 13.14 -20.76 -18.99
N ILE A 13 13.60 -19.73 -19.68
CA ILE A 13 12.89 -18.48 -19.90
C ILE A 13 12.68 -18.26 -21.41
N PRO A 14 11.47 -17.88 -21.85
CA PRO A 14 11.26 -17.43 -23.23
C PRO A 14 12.07 -16.16 -23.53
N ALA A 15 12.65 -16.05 -24.73
CA ALA A 15 13.30 -14.82 -25.17
C ALA A 15 12.36 -13.60 -25.01
N GLY A 16 12.84 -12.56 -24.33
CA GLY A 16 12.09 -11.33 -24.08
C GLY A 16 11.08 -11.40 -22.92
N ALA A 17 11.10 -12.45 -22.09
CA ALA A 17 10.31 -12.46 -20.87
C ALA A 17 10.76 -11.35 -19.92
N ARG A 18 9.80 -10.69 -19.26
CA ARG A 18 10.10 -9.66 -18.25
C ARG A 18 10.34 -10.23 -16.85
N SER A 19 9.91 -11.47 -16.61
CA SER A 19 10.09 -12.16 -15.34
C SER A 19 10.17 -13.67 -15.51
N CYS A 20 10.92 -14.32 -14.62
CA CYS A 20 11.04 -15.77 -14.52
C CYS A 20 9.80 -16.33 -13.81
N ARG A 21 9.11 -17.26 -14.47
CA ARG A 21 7.94 -17.94 -13.90
C ARG A 21 8.29 -19.00 -12.85
N HIS A 22 9.57 -19.31 -12.67
CA HIS A 22 10.04 -20.31 -11.72
C HIS A 22 10.40 -19.70 -10.35
N CYS A 23 11.09 -18.55 -10.34
CA CYS A 23 11.55 -17.91 -9.09
C CYS A 23 11.03 -16.48 -8.88
N GLY A 24 10.44 -15.85 -9.89
CA GLY A 24 9.92 -14.49 -9.78
C GLY A 24 10.94 -13.37 -10.04
N SER A 25 12.24 -13.68 -10.23
CA SER A 25 13.24 -12.69 -10.65
C SER A 25 12.82 -12.04 -11.98
N SER A 26 13.14 -10.77 -12.17
CA SER A 26 12.65 -9.99 -13.30
C SER A 26 13.73 -9.08 -13.91
N ASP A 27 13.41 -8.52 -15.07
CA ASP A 27 14.26 -7.54 -15.72
C ASP A 27 14.30 -6.22 -14.95
N SER A 28 13.24 -5.90 -14.19
CA SER A 28 13.17 -4.67 -13.37
C SER A 28 14.15 -4.66 -12.19
N ASP A 29 14.45 -5.82 -11.61
CA ASP A 29 15.52 -6.00 -10.62
C ASP A 29 16.87 -6.31 -11.29
N GLY A 30 16.90 -6.44 -12.62
CA GLY A 30 18.11 -6.65 -13.40
C GLY A 30 18.63 -8.09 -13.37
N TRP A 31 17.76 -9.08 -13.16
CA TRP A 31 18.12 -10.51 -13.11
C TRP A 31 19.27 -10.84 -12.16
N ARG A 32 19.35 -10.11 -11.03
CA ARG A 32 20.42 -10.27 -10.03
C ARG A 32 20.30 -11.65 -9.36
N ASP A 33 21.44 -12.30 -9.18
CA ASP A 33 21.57 -13.59 -8.48
C ASP A 33 21.54 -13.41 -6.95
N GLU A 34 21.94 -12.23 -6.50
CA GLU A 34 22.04 -11.88 -5.09
C GLU A 34 20.87 -10.98 -4.70
N SER A 35 19.94 -11.54 -3.95
CA SER A 35 19.12 -10.72 -3.07
C SER A 35 20.01 -10.31 -1.91
N GLU A 36 20.43 -9.05 -1.84
CA GLU A 36 21.02 -8.46 -0.62
C GLU A 36 19.94 -8.53 0.47
N HIS A 37 19.93 -9.67 1.15
CA HIS A 37 19.02 -10.02 2.21
C HIS A 37 19.78 -9.73 3.50
N GLU A 38 19.74 -8.47 3.91
CA GLU A 38 20.22 -7.98 5.21
C GLU A 38 19.23 -8.46 6.31
N TRP A 39 19.11 -9.78 6.49
CA TRP A 39 18.17 -10.40 7.44
C TRP A 39 18.87 -11.11 8.61
N ASP A 40 20.19 -11.01 8.74
CA ASP A 40 20.92 -11.71 9.82
C ASP A 40 20.82 -10.97 11.17
N ASP A 41 20.46 -9.68 11.14
CA ASP A 41 20.56 -8.77 12.29
C ASP A 41 19.17 -8.28 12.73
N GLY A 42 18.31 -9.20 13.18
CA GLY A 42 17.15 -8.84 14.02
C GLY A 42 16.11 -7.94 13.34
N PHE A 43 15.46 -8.45 12.29
CA PHE A 43 14.32 -7.77 11.68
C PHE A 43 13.22 -7.45 12.71
N ASP A 44 12.99 -6.17 12.98
CA ASP A 44 11.91 -5.70 13.84
C ASP A 44 10.60 -5.66 13.04
N TYR A 45 9.85 -6.76 13.14
CA TYR A 45 8.54 -6.90 12.51
C TYR A 45 7.56 -5.83 12.98
N ASP A 46 7.64 -5.41 14.24
CA ASP A 46 6.73 -4.42 14.82
C ASP A 46 7.04 -3.00 14.31
N GLU A 47 8.33 -2.66 14.13
CA GLU A 47 8.74 -1.43 13.45
C GLU A 47 8.31 -1.40 11.99
N PHE A 48 8.59 -2.47 11.24
CA PHE A 48 8.16 -2.59 9.85
C PHE A 48 6.64 -2.46 9.71
N ALA A 49 5.90 -3.19 10.54
CA ALA A 49 4.43 -3.17 10.52
C ALA A 49 3.90 -1.77 10.85
N ARG A 50 4.52 -1.04 11.78
CA ARG A 50 4.15 0.33 12.11
C ARG A 50 4.48 1.31 10.97
N ASN A 51 5.62 1.19 10.32
CA ASN A 51 6.00 2.10 9.24
C ASN A 51 5.15 1.91 7.97
N GLU A 52 4.83 0.66 7.63
CA GLU A 52 4.12 0.33 6.38
C GLU A 52 2.59 0.28 6.54
N PHE A 53 2.11 -0.19 7.69
CA PHE A 53 0.69 -0.45 7.95
C PHE A 53 0.16 0.24 9.21
N GLY A 54 1.04 0.86 9.99
CA GLY A 54 0.65 1.67 11.12
C GLY A 54 -0.24 2.78 10.59
N SER A 55 -1.44 2.83 11.14
CA SER A 55 -2.33 3.95 10.89
C SER A 55 -1.58 5.17 11.40
N ASP A 56 -1.30 6.15 10.55
CA ASP A 56 -1.00 7.50 11.03
C ASP A 56 -2.00 7.80 12.14
N ASP A 57 -1.50 8.01 13.36
CA ASP A 57 -2.27 8.39 14.55
C ASP A 57 -3.03 9.68 14.21
N GLY A 58 -4.24 9.50 13.66
CA GLY A 58 -4.78 10.54 12.82
C GLY A 58 -6.06 10.18 12.08
N MET A 59 -6.84 9.19 12.54
CA MET A 59 -8.29 9.22 12.31
C MET A 59 -8.93 10.35 13.14
N GLY A 60 -8.41 11.56 13.00
CA GLY A 60 -9.10 12.78 13.33
C GLY A 60 -10.24 12.92 12.33
N THR A 61 -11.36 12.25 12.61
CA THR A 61 -12.65 12.52 11.96
C THR A 61 -13.20 13.88 12.43
N SER A 62 -12.35 14.90 12.56
CA SER A 62 -12.84 16.26 12.72
C SER A 62 -13.39 16.68 11.37
N LEU A 63 -14.69 16.47 11.18
CA LEU A 63 -15.41 17.12 10.08
C LEU A 63 -15.00 18.60 10.07
N PRO A 64 -14.69 19.17 8.88
CA PRO A 64 -14.37 20.58 8.76
C PRO A 64 -15.39 21.42 9.53
N ARG A 65 -14.94 22.40 10.34
CA ARG A 65 -15.82 23.22 11.18
C ARG A 65 -17.02 23.80 10.41
N TRP A 66 -16.84 24.18 9.14
CA TRP A 66 -17.94 24.70 8.32
C TRP A 66 -19.07 23.69 8.10
N ILE A 67 -18.76 22.39 8.00
CA ILE A 67 -19.76 21.31 7.89
C ILE A 67 -20.51 21.18 9.21
N GLN A 68 -19.81 21.26 10.35
CA GLN A 68 -20.43 21.22 11.68
C GLN A 68 -21.44 22.38 11.86
N TRP A 69 -21.03 23.61 11.54
CA TRP A 69 -21.89 24.79 11.63
C TRP A 69 -23.07 24.73 10.65
N THR A 70 -22.85 24.23 9.43
CA THR A 70 -23.92 24.07 8.43
C THR A 70 -24.95 23.06 8.90
N GLY A 71 -24.52 21.89 9.40
CA GLY A 71 -25.42 20.88 9.96
C GLY A 71 -26.22 21.38 11.17
N LEU A 72 -25.56 22.10 12.09
CA LEU A 72 -26.24 22.71 13.23
C LEU A 72 -27.30 23.73 12.81
N THR A 73 -26.97 24.58 11.83
CA THR A 73 -27.90 25.61 11.31
C THR A 73 -29.12 24.96 10.65
N LEU A 74 -28.91 23.93 9.83
CA LEU A 74 -29.99 23.16 9.18
C LEU A 74 -30.90 22.48 10.20
N LEU A 75 -30.32 21.84 11.22
CA LEU A 75 -31.08 21.18 12.28
C LEU A 75 -32.00 22.17 13.00
N VAL A 76 -31.47 23.33 13.38
CA VAL A 76 -32.25 24.40 14.06
C VAL A 76 -33.35 24.92 13.15
N ALA A 77 -33.09 25.15 11.86
CA ALA A 77 -34.09 25.63 10.91
C ALA A 77 -35.26 24.65 10.75
N ILE A 78 -34.97 23.34 10.70
CA ILE A 78 -36.00 22.29 10.62
C ILE A 78 -36.86 22.28 11.88
N LEU A 79 -36.25 22.35 13.06
CA LEU A 79 -36.97 22.39 14.33
C LEU A 79 -37.86 23.63 14.45
N LEU A 80 -37.35 24.81 14.06
CA LEU A 80 -38.13 26.04 14.02
C LEU A 80 -39.31 25.94 13.05
N ALA A 81 -39.10 25.39 11.85
CA ALA A 81 -40.16 25.18 10.88
C ALA A 81 -41.23 24.20 11.40
N TRP A 82 -40.86 23.19 12.18
CA TRP A 82 -41.80 22.25 12.80
C TRP A 82 -42.61 22.87 13.93
N VAL A 83 -41.99 23.74 14.74
CA VAL A 83 -42.67 24.44 15.86
C VAL A 83 -43.57 25.58 15.37
N LEU A 84 -43.20 26.26 14.29
CA LEU A 84 -43.96 27.38 13.72
C LEU A 84 -45.08 26.95 12.76
N ARG A 85 -45.27 25.64 12.56
CA ARG A 85 -46.28 25.05 11.69
C ARG A 85 -47.44 24.48 12.49
#